data_AF-A0A932V667-F1
#
_entry.id   AF-A0A932V667-F1
#
_cell.length_a   1.000
_cell.length_b   1.000
_cell.length_c   1.000
_cell.angle_alpha   90.00
_cell.angle_beta   90.00
_cell.angle_gamma   90.00
#
_symmetry.space_group_name_H-M   'P 1'
#
loop_
_entity.id
_entity.type
_entity.pdbx_description
1 polymer ?
#
loop_
_entity_poly.entity_id
_entity_poly.type
_entity_poly.pdbx_seq_one_letter_code
_entity_poly.pdbx_strand_id
1 'polypeptide(L)'
;MREIKRSQRSNELGNALLDRLEASPRKQAWREALWRVRAYLVVTPGPELIRLALEGFPREVRELCATAPFHRFAARGGGGFYPDRNEIWLAAGVETYEGRTQVPLSSRHELFHFVCWNHPRYRDDESTGFPRFRAAIEKGHAELDTYPRYRDWYRRSFLPQGDHANIVELFADIPTNFRDLREIPPALAEHFEPLIGS
;
A
#
# COMPACT_ATOMS: atom_id res chain seq x y z
N MET A 1 -13.92 -13.92 4.12
CA MET A 1 -13.98 -12.71 4.97
C MET A 1 -15.33 -12.03 4.76
N ARG A 2 -15.89 -11.34 5.77
CA ARG A 2 -17.16 -10.61 5.60
C ARG A 2 -16.87 -9.18 5.15
N GLU A 3 -17.33 -8.82 3.96
CA GLU A 3 -17.27 -7.45 3.46
C GLU A 3 -18.17 -6.53 4.31
N ILE A 4 -17.71 -5.31 4.55
CA ILE A 4 -18.50 -4.26 5.18
C ILE A 4 -18.60 -3.05 4.27
N LYS A 5 -19.77 -2.42 4.30
CA LYS A 5 -20.08 -1.19 3.57
C LYS A 5 -20.74 -0.21 4.51
N ARG A 6 -20.56 1.07 4.27
CA ARG A 6 -21.24 2.16 4.97
C ARG A 6 -22.03 2.97 3.96
N SER A 7 -23.18 3.50 4.39
CA SER A 7 -23.92 4.45 3.56
C SER A 7 -23.11 5.75 3.41
N GLN A 8 -23.32 6.47 2.32
CA GLN A 8 -22.66 7.76 2.09
C GLN A 8 -22.87 8.72 3.27
N ARG A 9 -24.12 8.87 3.74
CA ARG A 9 -24.46 9.69 4.92
C ARG A 9 -23.70 9.26 6.18
N SER A 10 -23.56 7.95 6.41
CA SER A 10 -22.80 7.42 7.55
C SER A 10 -21.30 7.70 7.42
N ASN A 11 -20.76 7.75 6.20
CA ASN A 11 -19.38 8.14 5.93
C ASN A 11 -19.17 9.65 6.08
N GLU A 12 -20.12 10.49 5.67
CA GLU A 12 -20.05 11.96 5.85
C GLU A 12 -20.00 12.32 7.34
N LEU A 13 -20.91 11.75 8.15
CA LEU A 13 -20.88 11.91 9.61
C LEU A 13 -19.60 11.34 10.22
N GLY A 14 -19.17 10.17 9.73
CA GLY A 14 -17.92 9.54 10.13
C GLY A 14 -16.69 10.40 9.87
N ASN A 15 -16.64 11.07 8.72
CA ASN A 15 -15.56 11.96 8.35
C ASN A 15 -15.49 13.18 9.28
N ALA A 16 -16.62 13.82 9.58
CA ALA A 16 -16.65 14.92 10.54
C ALA A 16 -16.19 14.50 11.95
N LEU A 17 -16.53 13.27 12.38
CA LEU A 17 -16.04 12.72 13.65
C LEU A 17 -14.54 12.40 13.61
N LEU A 18 -14.07 11.86 12.49
CA LEU A 18 -12.65 11.56 12.30
C LEU A 18 -11.82 12.85 12.28
N ASP A 19 -12.30 13.93 11.65
CA ASP A 19 -11.63 15.23 11.66
C ASP A 19 -11.46 15.78 13.09
N ARG A 20 -12.52 15.68 13.89
CA ARG A 20 -12.47 16.05 15.32
C ARG A 20 -11.53 15.17 16.12
N LEU A 21 -11.49 13.87 15.83
CA LEU A 21 -10.57 12.93 16.47
C LEU A 21 -9.12 13.29 16.14
N GLU A 22 -8.79 13.51 14.87
CA GLU A 22 -7.41 13.81 14.43
C GLU A 22 -6.90 15.13 15.01
N ALA A 23 -7.77 16.13 15.16
CA ALA A 23 -7.44 17.42 15.79
C ALA A 23 -7.34 17.35 17.32
N SER A 24 -7.77 16.25 17.96
CA SER A 24 -7.86 16.16 19.42
C SER A 24 -6.53 15.82 20.07
N PRO A 25 -6.15 16.49 21.19
CA PRO A 25 -5.01 16.05 22.00
C PRO A 25 -5.25 14.68 22.66
N ARG A 26 -6.51 14.21 22.71
CA ARG A 26 -6.91 12.91 23.26
C ARG A 26 -7.12 11.85 22.19
N LYS A 27 -6.58 12.04 20.97
CA LYS A 27 -6.77 11.13 19.82
C LYS A 27 -6.53 9.66 20.15
N GLN A 28 -5.51 9.34 20.96
CA GLN A 28 -5.22 7.95 21.31
C GLN A 28 -6.28 7.33 22.21
N ALA A 29 -6.73 8.05 23.24
CA ALA A 29 -7.83 7.58 24.09
C ALA A 29 -9.13 7.38 23.29
N TRP A 30 -9.38 8.24 22.29
CA TRP A 30 -10.52 8.09 21.39
C TRP A 30 -10.40 6.85 20.50
N ARG A 31 -9.23 6.62 19.88
CA ARG A 31 -8.97 5.42 19.07
C ARG A 31 -9.10 4.15 19.91
N GLU A 32 -8.58 4.15 21.13
CA GLU A 32 -8.73 3.03 22.09
C GLU A 32 -10.20 2.77 22.46
N ALA A 33 -10.99 3.82 22.66
CA ALA A 33 -12.43 3.67 22.91
C ALA A 33 -13.15 3.06 21.71
N LEU A 34 -12.90 3.57 20.50
CA LEU A 34 -13.44 3.04 19.25
C LEU A 34 -12.98 1.60 18.98
N TRP A 35 -11.74 1.26 19.37
CA TRP A 35 -11.14 -0.06 19.19
C TRP A 35 -11.88 -1.10 20.04
N ARG A 36 -12.21 -0.73 21.28
CA ARG A 36 -12.93 -1.58 22.25
C ARG A 36 -14.32 -1.96 21.74
N VAL A 37 -15.03 -1.00 21.16
CA VAL A 37 -16.39 -1.22 20.62
C VAL A 37 -16.40 -1.66 19.14
N ARG A 38 -15.23 -1.85 18.52
CA ARG A 38 -15.08 -2.20 17.09
C ARG A 38 -15.86 -1.26 16.15
N ALA A 39 -15.83 0.05 16.44
CA ALA A 39 -16.47 1.06 15.61
C ALA A 39 -15.58 1.49 14.43
N TYR A 40 -16.16 1.49 13.23
CA TYR A 40 -15.53 1.98 12.00
C TYR A 40 -16.20 3.30 11.61
N LEU A 41 -15.49 4.42 11.76
CA LEU A 41 -16.07 5.74 11.51
C LEU A 41 -16.32 5.96 10.00
N VAL A 42 -15.33 5.63 9.19
CA VAL A 42 -15.33 5.80 7.74
C VAL A 42 -14.92 4.48 7.11
N VAL A 43 -15.60 4.10 6.03
CA VAL A 43 -15.21 2.97 5.18
C VAL A 43 -15.30 3.44 3.75
N THR A 44 -14.15 3.79 3.18
CA THR A 44 -14.07 4.21 1.78
C THR A 44 -14.22 2.99 0.87
N PRO A 45 -15.10 3.01 -0.14
CA PRO A 45 -15.27 1.91 -1.08
C PRO A 45 -13.99 1.61 -1.86
N GLY A 46 -13.79 0.33 -2.23
CA GLY A 46 -12.62 -0.12 -2.99
C GLY A 46 -12.31 0.69 -4.25
N PRO A 47 -13.27 0.94 -5.17
CA PRO A 47 -13.03 1.72 -6.38
C PRO A 47 -12.52 3.15 -6.11
N GLU A 48 -13.02 3.78 -5.04
CA GLU A 48 -12.56 5.10 -4.64
C GLU A 48 -11.14 5.06 -4.05
N LEU A 49 -10.82 4.02 -3.27
CA LEU A 49 -9.46 3.80 -2.76
C LEU A 49 -8.46 3.56 -3.87
N ILE A 50 -8.80 2.77 -4.89
CA ILE A 50 -7.94 2.53 -6.05
C ILE A 50 -7.60 3.86 -6.73
N ARG A 51 -8.62 4.69 -6.99
CA ARG A 51 -8.44 6.01 -7.62
C ARG A 51 -7.52 6.91 -6.79
N LEU A 52 -7.73 6.99 -5.47
CA LEU A 52 -6.93 7.83 -4.56
C LEU A 52 -5.50 7.30 -4.40
N ALA A 53 -5.33 5.98 -4.28
CA ALA A 53 -4.04 5.34 -4.07
C ALA A 53 -3.11 5.53 -5.27
N LEU A 54 -3.67 5.47 -6.49
CA LEU A 54 -2.94 5.51 -7.75
C LEU A 54 -3.00 6.85 -8.48
N GLU A 55 -3.47 7.90 -7.83
CA GLU A 55 -3.42 9.25 -8.39
C GLU A 55 -1.99 9.60 -8.79
N GLY A 56 -1.76 9.95 -10.06
CA GLY A 56 -0.45 10.31 -10.60
C GLY A 56 0.47 9.12 -10.96
N PHE A 57 -0.02 7.88 -10.92
CA PHE A 57 0.68 6.73 -11.51
C PHE A 57 0.38 6.60 -13.02
N PRO A 58 1.20 5.84 -13.78
CA PRO A 58 1.02 5.62 -15.22
C PRO A 58 -0.36 5.07 -15.56
N ARG A 59 -0.83 5.37 -16.78
CA ARG A 59 -2.19 5.03 -17.20
C ARG A 59 -2.42 3.52 -17.16
N GLU A 60 -1.48 2.73 -17.67
CA GLU A 60 -1.56 1.28 -17.73
C GLU A 60 -1.70 0.66 -16.33
N VAL A 61 -0.96 1.18 -15.34
CA VAL A 61 -1.06 0.73 -13.95
C VAL A 61 -2.43 1.04 -13.38
N ARG A 62 -2.96 2.25 -13.62
CA ARG A 62 -4.30 2.65 -13.15
C ARG A 62 -5.39 1.80 -13.79
N GLU A 63 -5.30 1.53 -15.10
CA GLU A 63 -6.26 0.70 -15.82
C GLU A 63 -6.23 -0.75 -15.36
N LEU A 64 -5.05 -1.33 -15.16
CA LEU A 64 -4.91 -2.67 -14.59
C LEU A 64 -5.55 -2.74 -13.20
N CYS A 65 -5.19 -1.84 -12.31
CA CYS A 65 -5.69 -1.80 -10.94
C CYS A 65 -7.19 -1.50 -10.83
N ALA A 66 -7.79 -0.81 -11.81
CA ALA A 66 -9.23 -0.60 -11.84
C ALA A 66 -10.03 -1.91 -12.01
N THR A 67 -9.37 -2.98 -12.46
CA THR A 67 -9.97 -4.32 -12.56
C THR A 67 -9.91 -5.12 -11.26
N ALA A 68 -9.15 -4.65 -10.26
CA ALA A 68 -8.92 -5.39 -9.02
C ALA A 68 -10.21 -5.51 -8.18
N PRO A 69 -10.63 -6.74 -7.82
CA PRO A 69 -11.65 -6.93 -6.80
C PRO A 69 -11.14 -6.45 -5.44
N PHE A 70 -11.60 -5.26 -5.01
CA PHE A 70 -11.11 -4.60 -3.81
C PHE A 70 -12.20 -4.50 -2.74
N HIS A 71 -12.01 -5.25 -1.66
CA HIS A 71 -12.98 -5.41 -0.59
C HIS A 71 -12.52 -4.78 0.72
N ARG A 72 -13.52 -4.35 1.51
CA ARG A 72 -13.31 -3.82 2.86
C ARG A 72 -13.88 -4.80 3.86
N PHE A 73 -13.10 -5.27 4.85
CA PHE A 73 -13.59 -6.24 5.85
C PHE A 73 -13.53 -5.72 7.28
N ALA A 74 -14.33 -6.35 8.16
CA ALA A 74 -14.49 -6.02 9.56
C ALA A 74 -13.25 -6.36 10.43
N ALA A 75 -12.14 -5.71 10.14
CA ALA A 75 -10.89 -5.80 10.91
C ALA A 75 -10.42 -4.41 11.33
N ARG A 76 -9.60 -4.38 12.37
CA ARG A 76 -9.10 -3.13 12.97
C ARG A 76 -7.89 -2.56 12.23
N GLY A 77 -7.19 -3.39 11.46
CA GLY A 77 -6.02 -2.95 10.71
C GLY A 77 -5.51 -4.04 9.80
N GLY A 78 -4.54 -3.67 8.96
CA GLY A 78 -3.91 -4.56 7.99
C GLY A 78 -4.74 -4.80 6.73
N GLY A 79 -4.19 -5.63 5.85
CA GLY A 79 -4.74 -5.99 4.56
C GLY A 79 -3.95 -7.13 3.95
N GLY A 80 -4.35 -7.50 2.73
CA GLY A 80 -3.59 -8.42 1.91
C GLY A 80 -4.18 -8.51 0.51
N PHE A 81 -3.30 -8.70 -0.46
CA PHE A 81 -3.61 -9.35 -1.72
C PHE A 81 -3.63 -10.87 -1.55
N TYR A 82 -4.63 -11.54 -2.11
CA TYR A 82 -4.85 -12.98 -2.02
C TYR A 82 -4.74 -13.59 -3.43
N PRO A 83 -3.57 -14.14 -3.80
CA PRO A 83 -3.31 -14.58 -5.18
C PRO A 83 -4.20 -15.71 -5.67
N ASP A 84 -4.64 -16.60 -4.76
CA ASP A 84 -5.54 -17.71 -5.02
C ASP A 84 -6.92 -17.26 -5.55
N ARG A 85 -7.36 -16.08 -5.11
CA ARG A 85 -8.64 -15.47 -5.51
C ARG A 85 -8.47 -14.26 -6.42
N ASN A 86 -7.24 -13.77 -6.58
CA ASN A 86 -6.92 -12.50 -7.23
C ASN A 86 -7.71 -11.31 -6.64
N GLU A 87 -7.83 -11.27 -5.31
CA GLU A 87 -8.62 -10.27 -4.58
C GLU A 87 -7.76 -9.48 -3.60
N ILE A 88 -8.09 -8.21 -3.43
CA ILE A 88 -7.53 -7.37 -2.35
C ILE A 88 -8.58 -7.26 -1.23
N TRP A 89 -8.14 -7.53 -0.01
CA TRP A 89 -8.94 -7.30 1.18
C TRP A 89 -8.18 -6.37 2.11
N LEU A 90 -8.72 -5.17 2.34
CA LEU A 90 -8.12 -4.22 3.27
C LEU A 90 -9.08 -3.97 4.43
N ALA A 91 -8.54 -3.85 5.65
CA ALA A 91 -9.35 -3.65 6.83
C ALA A 91 -10.08 -2.30 6.79
N ALA A 92 -11.36 -2.30 7.14
CA ALA A 92 -12.16 -1.08 7.32
C ALA A 92 -11.69 -0.20 8.50
N GLY A 93 -10.85 -0.76 9.36
CA GLY A 93 -10.27 -0.07 10.49
C GLY A 93 -9.13 0.88 10.15
N VAL A 94 -8.52 0.80 8.97
CA VAL A 94 -7.31 1.58 8.64
C VAL A 94 -7.56 3.08 8.80
N GLU A 95 -8.67 3.59 8.27
CA GLU A 95 -9.10 5.00 8.40
C GLU A 95 -9.22 5.42 9.86
N THR A 96 -9.83 4.54 10.67
CA THR A 96 -10.27 4.85 12.04
C THR A 96 -9.16 4.66 13.07
N TYR A 97 -8.31 3.66 12.89
CA TYR A 97 -7.35 3.21 13.91
C TYR A 97 -5.90 3.49 13.51
N GLU A 98 -5.56 3.43 12.22
CA GLU A 98 -4.21 3.73 11.72
C GLU A 98 -4.08 5.18 11.23
N GLY A 99 -5.20 5.78 10.82
CA GLY A 99 -5.31 7.19 10.47
C GLY A 99 -5.54 7.39 8.98
N ARG A 100 -6.15 8.54 8.63
CA ARG A 100 -6.63 8.77 7.27
C ARG A 100 -5.52 8.73 6.22
N THR A 101 -4.33 9.20 6.56
CA THR A 101 -3.17 9.21 5.65
C THR A 101 -2.60 7.83 5.37
N GLN A 102 -2.87 6.84 6.24
CA GLN A 102 -2.40 5.48 6.07
C GLN A 102 -3.17 4.73 4.98
N VAL A 103 -4.45 5.08 4.79
CA VAL A 103 -5.36 4.33 3.92
C VAL A 103 -4.90 4.30 2.47
N PRO A 104 -4.51 5.43 1.83
CA PRO A 104 -3.98 5.40 0.48
C PRO A 104 -2.66 4.63 0.39
N LEU A 105 -1.82 4.65 1.43
CA LEU A 105 -0.54 3.93 1.46
C LEU A 105 -0.76 2.42 1.53
N SER A 106 -1.58 1.94 2.48
CA SER A 106 -1.92 0.52 2.58
C SER A 106 -2.66 0.04 1.33
N SER A 107 -3.58 0.83 0.78
CA SER A 107 -4.27 0.47 -0.47
C SER A 107 -3.30 0.35 -1.64
N ARG A 108 -2.36 1.29 -1.77
CA ARG A 108 -1.34 1.28 -2.82
C ARG A 108 -0.43 0.06 -2.69
N HIS A 109 0.02 -0.27 -1.48
CA HIS A 109 0.85 -1.43 -1.23
C HIS A 109 0.16 -2.72 -1.72
N GLU A 110 -1.10 -2.97 -1.33
CA GLU A 110 -1.83 -4.14 -1.81
C GLU A 110 -2.10 -4.12 -3.33
N LEU A 111 -2.28 -2.93 -3.91
CA LEU A 111 -2.43 -2.79 -5.36
C LEU A 111 -1.15 -3.15 -6.10
N PHE A 112 0.03 -2.90 -5.54
CA PHE A 112 1.28 -3.32 -6.16
C PHE A 112 1.55 -4.82 -6.04
N HIS A 113 1.04 -5.49 -5.01
CA HIS A 113 0.96 -6.96 -5.02
C HIS A 113 0.06 -7.47 -6.16
N PHE A 114 -1.10 -6.85 -6.36
CA PHE A 114 -1.99 -7.16 -7.48
C PHE A 114 -1.31 -6.90 -8.84
N VAL A 115 -0.60 -5.78 -9.00
CA VAL A 115 0.17 -5.47 -10.22
C VAL A 115 1.25 -6.51 -10.45
N CYS A 116 2.01 -6.90 -9.41
CA CYS A 116 3.05 -7.92 -9.52
C CYS A 116 2.49 -9.22 -10.11
N TRP A 117 1.34 -9.64 -9.59
CA TRP A 117 0.67 -10.87 -9.99
C TRP A 117 0.06 -10.83 -11.40
N ASN A 118 -0.47 -9.67 -11.83
CA ASN A 118 -1.27 -9.56 -13.06
C ASN A 118 -0.52 -8.92 -14.23
N HIS A 119 0.56 -8.19 -14.00
CA HIS A 119 1.34 -7.55 -15.06
C HIS A 119 2.36 -8.54 -15.66
N PRO A 120 2.33 -8.83 -16.98
CA PRO A 120 3.13 -9.91 -17.58
C PRO A 120 4.63 -9.85 -17.24
N ARG A 121 5.23 -8.65 -17.34
CA ARG A 121 6.64 -8.44 -17.01
C ARG A 121 6.99 -8.87 -15.58
N TYR A 122 6.14 -8.58 -14.59
CA TYR A 122 6.43 -8.82 -13.18
C TYR A 122 5.98 -10.20 -12.74
N ARG A 123 4.90 -10.71 -13.32
CA ARG A 123 4.42 -12.08 -13.09
C ARG A 123 5.48 -13.11 -13.45
N ASP A 124 6.12 -12.95 -14.59
CA ASP A 124 7.19 -13.85 -15.01
C ASP A 124 8.40 -13.80 -14.04
N ASP A 125 8.73 -12.60 -13.54
CA ASP A 125 9.81 -12.44 -12.55
C ASP A 125 9.45 -13.10 -11.22
N GLU A 126 8.26 -12.83 -10.69
CA GLU A 126 7.74 -13.41 -9.44
C GLU A 126 7.73 -14.94 -9.52
N SER A 127 7.20 -15.51 -10.60
CA SER A 127 7.05 -16.96 -10.79
C SER A 127 8.38 -17.72 -10.79
N THR A 128 9.49 -17.03 -11.04
CA THR A 128 10.85 -17.58 -11.05
C THR A 128 11.68 -17.15 -9.82
N GLY A 129 11.04 -16.55 -8.82
CA GLY A 129 11.69 -16.15 -7.57
C GLY A 129 12.38 -14.78 -7.61
N PHE A 130 11.92 -13.88 -8.50
CA PHE A 130 12.39 -12.50 -8.68
C PHE A 130 13.86 -12.35 -9.12
N PRO A 131 14.38 -13.11 -10.10
CA PRO A 131 15.77 -13.02 -10.48
C PRO A 131 16.17 -11.61 -10.96
N ARG A 132 15.33 -10.93 -11.75
CA ARG A 132 15.65 -9.56 -12.22
C ARG A 132 15.56 -8.55 -11.11
N PHE A 133 14.54 -8.64 -10.26
CA PHE A 133 14.41 -7.71 -9.13
C PHE A 133 15.55 -7.89 -8.11
N ARG A 134 15.95 -9.13 -7.80
CA ARG A 134 17.13 -9.41 -6.95
C ARG A 134 18.40 -8.77 -7.51
N ALA A 135 18.66 -8.95 -8.81
CA ALA A 135 19.81 -8.34 -9.45
C ALA A 135 19.76 -6.80 -9.40
N ALA A 136 18.57 -6.20 -9.49
CA ALA A 136 18.40 -4.74 -9.36
C ALA A 136 18.67 -4.26 -7.92
N ILE A 137 18.21 -5.00 -6.91
CA ILE A 137 18.50 -4.72 -5.48
C ILE A 137 20.01 -4.80 -5.22
N GLU A 138 20.66 -5.88 -5.65
CA GLU A 138 22.09 -6.09 -5.46
C GLU A 138 22.93 -4.97 -6.08
N LYS A 139 22.61 -4.57 -7.32
CA LYS A 139 23.26 -3.42 -7.98
C LYS A 139 22.98 -2.12 -7.23
N GLY A 140 21.71 -1.89 -6.85
CA GLY A 140 21.30 -0.69 -6.13
C GLY A 140 21.97 -0.56 -4.76
N HIS A 141 22.33 -1.67 -4.11
CA HIS A 141 23.07 -1.66 -2.84
C HIS A 141 24.45 -1.01 -2.97
N ALA A 142 25.11 -1.17 -4.12
CA ALA A 142 26.43 -0.57 -4.35
C ALA A 142 26.36 0.97 -4.44
N GLU A 143 25.17 1.54 -4.66
CA GLU A 143 24.94 2.97 -4.90
C GLU A 143 24.15 3.67 -3.79
N LEU A 144 23.87 2.98 -2.67
CA LEU A 144 22.99 3.46 -1.60
C LEU A 144 23.35 4.86 -1.08
N ASP A 145 24.64 5.17 -0.93
CA ASP A 145 25.07 6.45 -0.35
C ASP A 145 24.77 7.65 -1.23
N THR A 146 24.56 7.45 -2.54
CA THR A 146 24.12 8.49 -3.48
C THR A 146 22.62 8.81 -3.35
N TYR A 147 21.85 7.89 -2.74
CA TYR A 147 20.39 7.98 -2.62
C TYR A 147 19.96 7.99 -1.14
N PRO A 148 20.18 9.10 -0.40
CA PRO A 148 20.00 9.14 1.05
C PRO A 148 18.58 8.82 1.50
N ARG A 149 17.55 9.26 0.75
CA ARG A 149 16.14 8.95 1.08
C ARG A 149 15.87 7.45 1.01
N TYR A 150 16.31 6.79 -0.07
CA TYR A 150 16.18 5.34 -0.23
C TYR A 150 16.99 4.59 0.81
N ARG A 151 18.25 4.96 1.02
CA ARG A 151 19.13 4.36 2.04
C ARG A 151 18.52 4.42 3.43
N ASP A 152 18.07 5.60 3.86
CA ASP A 152 17.53 5.78 5.21
C ASP A 152 16.21 5.03 5.39
N TRP A 153 15.37 4.97 4.35
CA TRP A 153 14.18 4.14 4.35
C TRP A 153 14.51 2.63 4.41
N TYR A 154 15.44 2.16 3.57
CA TYR A 154 15.86 0.77 3.51
C TYR A 154 16.44 0.29 4.85
N ARG A 155 17.30 1.12 5.47
CA ARG A 155 17.89 0.83 6.79
C ARG A 155 16.88 0.79 7.92
N ARG A 156 15.84 1.62 7.88
CA ARG A 156 14.80 1.63 8.92
C ARG A 156 13.77 0.53 8.75
N SER A 157 13.41 0.23 7.51
CA SER A 157 12.22 -0.58 7.20
C SER A 157 12.59 -2.03 6.90
N PHE A 158 13.75 -2.28 6.30
CA PHE A 158 14.08 -3.58 5.74
C PHE A 158 15.22 -4.30 6.49
N LEU A 159 16.31 -3.60 6.84
CA LEU A 159 17.41 -4.22 7.60
C LEU A 159 16.97 -4.84 8.94
N PRO A 160 16.07 -4.24 9.75
CA PRO A 160 15.62 -4.85 10.99
C PRO A 160 14.82 -6.14 10.79
N GLN A 161 14.32 -6.39 9.56
CA GLN A 161 13.58 -7.61 9.23
C GLN A 161 14.53 -8.79 8.92
N GLY A 162 15.84 -8.56 8.73
CA GLY A 162 16.82 -9.63 8.49
C GLY A 162 16.43 -10.54 7.32
N ASP A 163 16.60 -11.85 7.50
CA ASP A 163 16.23 -12.89 6.50
C ASP A 163 14.70 -12.97 6.24
N HIS A 164 13.87 -12.26 7.02
CA HIS A 164 12.41 -12.21 6.85
C HIS A 164 11.94 -11.13 5.86
N ALA A 165 12.86 -10.35 5.31
CA ALA A 165 12.54 -9.26 4.42
C ALA A 165 12.03 -9.85 3.08
N ASN A 166 10.72 -10.08 3.03
CA ASN A 166 10.04 -10.78 1.94
C ASN A 166 10.16 -9.92 0.68
N ILE A 167 10.81 -10.47 -0.36
CA ILE A 167 11.02 -9.75 -1.63
C ILE A 167 9.72 -9.31 -2.29
N VAL A 168 8.63 -10.05 -2.06
CA VAL A 168 7.29 -9.67 -2.52
C VAL A 168 6.84 -8.37 -1.84
N GLU A 169 7.05 -8.24 -0.53
CA GLU A 169 6.75 -7.00 0.22
C GLU A 169 7.64 -5.84 -0.21
N LEU A 170 8.93 -6.10 -0.44
CA LEU A 170 9.86 -5.08 -0.96
C LEU A 170 9.40 -4.55 -2.32
N PHE A 171 8.89 -5.43 -3.19
CA PHE A 171 8.37 -5.05 -4.49
C PHE A 171 7.20 -4.08 -4.35
N ALA A 172 6.23 -4.38 -3.47
CA ALA A 172 5.07 -3.52 -3.24
C ALA A 172 5.44 -2.21 -2.52
N ASP A 173 6.44 -2.25 -1.65
CA ASP A 173 6.86 -1.12 -0.85
C ASP A 173 7.58 -0.03 -1.66
N ILE A 174 8.37 -0.40 -2.67
CA ILE A 174 9.12 0.59 -3.47
C ILE A 174 8.18 1.61 -4.13
N PRO A 175 7.23 1.24 -5.01
CA PRO A 175 6.32 2.20 -5.61
C PRO A 175 5.31 2.77 -4.59
N THR A 176 5.16 2.13 -3.42
CA THR A 176 4.36 2.70 -2.33
C THR A 176 5.01 3.95 -1.74
N ASN A 177 6.32 3.88 -1.52
CA ASN A 177 7.10 4.90 -0.83
C ASN A 177 7.80 5.86 -1.79
N PHE A 178 8.21 5.43 -2.97
CA PHE A 178 8.97 6.20 -3.95
C PHE A 178 8.13 6.39 -5.20
N ARG A 179 7.74 7.63 -5.44
CA ARG A 179 6.92 8.01 -6.60
C ARG A 179 7.71 8.74 -7.68
N ASP A 180 8.98 9.02 -7.39
CA ASP A 180 9.91 9.64 -8.31
C ASP A 180 11.12 8.71 -8.44
N LEU A 181 11.36 8.24 -9.66
CA LEU A 181 12.44 7.30 -9.98
C LEU A 181 13.84 7.88 -9.66
N ARG A 182 13.97 9.21 -9.57
CA ARG A 182 15.24 9.87 -9.20
C ARG A 182 15.59 9.68 -7.74
N GLU A 183 14.67 9.17 -6.93
CA GLU A 183 14.85 8.98 -5.49
C GLU A 183 15.40 7.60 -5.13
N ILE A 184 15.50 6.69 -6.10
CA ILE A 184 15.98 5.31 -5.93
C ILE A 184 17.17 5.02 -6.87
N PRO A 185 18.03 4.05 -6.51
CA PRO A 185 19.18 3.67 -7.33
C PRO A 185 18.82 3.33 -8.78
N PRO A 186 19.69 3.59 -9.78
CA PRO A 186 19.37 3.47 -11.20
C PRO A 186 18.86 2.08 -11.61
N ALA A 187 19.46 1.01 -11.09
CA ALA A 187 19.04 -0.35 -11.39
C ALA A 187 17.60 -0.65 -10.90
N LEU A 188 17.22 -0.09 -9.75
CA LEU A 188 15.85 -0.16 -9.25
C LEU A 188 14.93 0.76 -10.05
N ALA A 189 15.39 1.96 -10.39
CA ALA A 189 14.64 2.88 -11.23
C ALA A 189 14.26 2.25 -12.58
N GLU A 190 15.21 1.60 -13.25
CA GLU A 190 14.97 0.85 -14.49
C GLU A 190 13.99 -0.32 -14.31
N HIS A 191 14.06 -1.01 -13.16
CA HIS A 191 13.13 -2.10 -12.85
C HIS A 191 11.69 -1.60 -12.71
N PHE A 192 11.48 -0.45 -12.07
CA PHE A 192 10.18 0.14 -11.76
C PHE A 192 9.72 1.22 -12.74
N GLU A 193 10.50 1.54 -13.77
CA GLU A 193 10.15 2.54 -14.78
C GLU A 193 8.75 2.30 -15.39
N PRO A 194 8.36 1.07 -15.76
CA PRO A 194 7.01 0.82 -16.28
C PRO A 194 5.87 1.06 -15.28
N LEU A 195 6.19 1.11 -13.97
CA LEU A 195 5.21 1.24 -12.91
C LEU A 195 5.12 2.64 -12.32
N ILE A 196 6.20 3.42 -12.39
CA ILE A 196 6.31 4.74 -11.76
C ILE A 196 6.54 5.83 -12.82
N GLY A 197 7.28 5.51 -13.90
CA GLY A 197 7.66 6.44 -14.95
C GLY A 197 6.46 6.93 -15.74
N SER A 198 6.36 8.26 -15.88
CA SER A 198 5.28 8.97 -16.58
C SER A 198 5.82 9.77 -17.75
#